data_AF-A0A497H1X2-F1
#
_entry.id   AF-A0A497H1X2-F1
#
_cell.length_a   1.000
_cell.length_b   1.000
_cell.length_c   1.000
_cell.angle_alpha   90.00
_cell.angle_beta   90.00
_cell.angle_gamma   90.00
#
_symmetry.space_group_name_H-M   'P 1'
#
loop_
_entity.id
_entity.type
_entity.pdbx_description
1 polymer ?
#
loop_
_entity_poly.entity_id
_entity_poly.type
_entity_poly.pdbx_seq_one_letter_code
_entity_poly.pdbx_strand_id
1 'polypeptide(L)' 'MGVRRGIMENKLWDVIAVDENGKTSIDGVYAGGDIVTGAATVISAMEAGKRAAKAMHEYMMKK' A
#
# COMPACT_ATOMS: atom_id res chain seq x y z
N MET A 1 -7.92 0.64 -13.87
CA MET A 1 -7.33 1.47 -12.80
C MET A 1 -8.12 2.77 -12.69
N GLY A 2 -8.26 3.29 -11.49
CA GLY A 2 -8.91 4.57 -11.15
C GLY A 2 -7.97 5.49 -10.40
N VAL A 3 -8.40 6.74 -10.22
CA VAL A 3 -7.74 7.69 -9.32
C VAL A 3 -8.80 8.30 -8.41
N ARG A 4 -8.57 8.23 -7.10
CA ARG A 4 -9.43 8.84 -6.09
C ARG A 4 -8.58 9.68 -5.16
N ARG A 5 -8.89 10.98 -5.07
CA ARG A 5 -8.12 11.95 -4.26
C ARG A 5 -6.60 11.92 -4.54
N GLY A 6 -6.21 11.66 -5.79
CA GLY A 6 -4.81 11.59 -6.21
C GLY A 6 -4.10 10.25 -5.97
N ILE A 7 -4.78 9.27 -5.37
CA ILE A 7 -4.25 7.92 -5.16
C ILE A 7 -4.75 6.99 -6.27
N MET A 8 -3.85 6.19 -6.86
CA MET A 8 -4.21 5.15 -7.81
C MET A 8 -4.90 3.98 -7.10
N GLU A 9 -6.00 3.50 -7.68
CA GLU A 9 -6.81 2.41 -7.14
C GLU A 9 -7.17 1.38 -8.22
N ASN A 10 -7.42 0.15 -7.78
CA ASN A 10 -8.06 -0.86 -8.59
C ASN A 10 -9.56 -0.91 -8.31
N LYS A 11 -10.35 -0.24 -9.17
CA LYS A 11 -11.81 -0.16 -9.05
C LYS A 11 -12.53 -1.50 -9.05
N LEU A 12 -11.95 -2.55 -9.64
CA LEU A 12 -12.60 -3.86 -9.70
C LEU A 12 -12.60 -4.55 -8.33
N TRP A 13 -11.56 -4.30 -7.55
CA TRP A 13 -11.33 -4.95 -6.26
C TRP A 13 -11.47 -3.98 -5.07
N ASP A 14 -11.73 -2.70 -5.34
CA ASP A 14 -11.82 -1.61 -4.37
C ASP A 14 -10.59 -1.52 -3.43
N VAL A 15 -9.39 -1.70 -4.01
CA VAL A 15 -8.10 -1.64 -3.30
C VAL A 15 -7.21 -0.53 -3.84
N ILE A 16 -6.29 -0.06 -3.00
CA ILE A 16 -5.24 0.88 -3.39
C ILE A 16 -4.19 0.16 -4.22
N ALA A 17 -3.81 0.76 -5.34
CA ALA A 17 -2.69 0.27 -6.14
C ALA A 17 -1.37 0.71 -5.49
N VAL A 18 -0.52 -0.27 -5.19
CA VAL A 18 0.80 -0.06 -4.61
C VAL A 18 1.87 -0.86 -5.36
N ASP A 19 3.13 -0.48 -5.19
CA ASP A 19 4.27 -1.28 -5.63
C ASP A 19 4.54 -2.47 -4.67
N GLU A 20 5.61 -3.21 -4.95
CA GLU A 20 6.03 -4.35 -4.14
C GLU A 20 6.32 -4.00 -2.67
N ASN A 21 6.68 -2.74 -2.38
CA ASN A 21 7.03 -2.21 -1.07
C ASN A 21 5.85 -1.56 -0.35
N GLY A 22 4.65 -1.54 -0.96
CA GLY A 22 3.48 -0.87 -0.41
C GLY A 22 3.44 0.64 -0.66
N LYS A 23 4.28 1.18 -1.54
CA LYS A 23 4.26 2.60 -1.90
C LYS A 23 3.11 2.89 -2.85
N THR A 24 2.34 3.93 -2.55
CA THR A 24 1.23 4.38 -3.41
C THR A 24 1.75 5.26 -4.55
N SER A 25 0.83 5.76 -5.39
CA SER A 25 1.14 6.78 -6.40
C SER A 25 1.58 8.12 -5.83
N ILE A 26 1.32 8.39 -4.54
CA ILE A 26 1.72 9.63 -3.88
C ILE A 26 3.03 9.40 -3.14
N ASP A 27 4.02 10.26 -3.38
CA ASP A 27 5.31 10.16 -2.71
C ASP A 27 5.17 10.33 -1.19
N GLY A 28 5.87 9.50 -0.43
CA GLY A 28 5.76 9.46 1.04
C GLY A 28 4.49 8.80 1.59
N VAL A 29 3.56 8.34 0.74
CA VAL A 29 2.32 7.66 1.18
C VAL A 29 2.40 6.17 0.88
N TYR A 30 2.15 5.36 1.90
CA TYR A 30 2.25 3.90 1.87
C TYR A 30 0.95 3.25 2.34
N ALA A 31 0.64 2.05 1.85
CA ALA A 31 -0.51 1.25 2.26
C ALA A 31 -0.13 -0.23 2.36
N GLY A 32 -0.82 -0.95 3.24
CA GLY A 32 -0.65 -2.39 3.44
C GLY A 32 -1.87 -2.98 4.17
N GLY A 33 -2.01 -4.30 4.14
CA GLY A 33 -3.18 -5.01 4.67
C GLY A 33 -4.28 -5.19 3.62
N ASP A 34 -5.50 -5.44 4.07
CA ASP A 34 -6.67 -5.74 3.21
C ASP A 34 -6.96 -4.64 2.19
N ILE A 35 -6.62 -3.39 2.52
CA ILE A 35 -6.79 -2.24 1.60
C ILE A 35 -5.90 -2.33 0.35
N VAL A 36 -4.91 -3.23 0.34
CA VAL A 36 -4.03 -3.51 -0.79
C VAL A 36 -4.29 -4.90 -1.36
N THR A 37 -4.41 -5.90 -0.49
CA THR A 37 -4.51 -7.31 -0.92
C THR A 37 -5.93 -7.77 -1.22
N GLY A 38 -6.94 -6.98 -0.87
CA GLY A 38 -8.32 -7.44 -0.75
C GLY A 38 -8.53 -8.32 0.49
N ALA A 39 -9.70 -8.94 0.60
CA ALA A 39 -10.03 -9.85 1.69
C ALA A 39 -9.06 -11.06 1.71
N ALA A 40 -8.00 -10.95 2.50
CA ALA A 40 -6.93 -11.92 2.62
C ALA A 40 -6.90 -12.53 4.03
N THR A 41 -5.97 -13.46 4.27
CA THR A 41 -5.74 -13.94 5.62
C THR A 41 -5.05 -12.88 6.47
N VAL A 42 -5.27 -12.94 7.80
CA VAL A 42 -4.62 -12.03 8.77
C VAL A 42 -3.09 -12.02 8.61
N ILE A 43 -2.48 -13.17 8.30
CA ILE A 43 -1.03 -13.30 8.12
C ILE A 43 -0.57 -12.51 6.89
N SER A 44 -1.28 -12.64 5.77
CA SER A 44 -0.97 -11.91 4.53
C SER A 44 -1.12 -10.40 4.72
N ALA A 45 -2.19 -9.97 5.41
CA ALA A 45 -2.41 -8.56 5.72
C ALA A 45 -1.29 -7.98 6.60
N MET A 46 -0.87 -8.74 7.62
CA MET A 46 0.21 -8.36 8.52
C MET A 46 1.58 -8.31 7.82
N GLU A 47 1.85 -9.22 6.89
CA GLU A 47 3.07 -9.19 6.07
C GLU A 47 3.13 -7.94 5.19
N ALA A 48 2.04 -7.63 4.49
CA ALA A 48 1.93 -6.42 3.66
C ALA A 48 2.13 -5.15 4.50
N GLY A 49 1.52 -5.08 5.69
CA GLY A 49 1.70 -3.97 6.63
C GLY A 49 3.15 -3.83 7.10
N LYS A 50 3.82 -4.93 7.45
CA LYS A 50 5.23 -4.92 7.87
C LYS A 50 6.14 -4.40 6.75
N ARG A 51 5.86 -4.78 5.50
CA ARG A 51 6.64 -4.34 4.34
C ARG A 51 6.48 -2.84 4.08
N ALA A 52 5.24 -2.35 4.07
CA ALA A 52 4.93 -0.93 3.93
C ALA A 52 5.57 -0.09 5.04
N ALA A 53 5.52 -0.55 6.30
CA ALA A 53 6.15 0.14 7.43
C ALA A 53 7.67 0.22 7.30
N LYS A 54 8.33 -0.86 6.83
CA LYS A 54 9.77 -0.87 6.59
C LYS A 54 10.16 0.14 5.50
N ALA A 55 9.46 0.14 4.37
CA ALA A 55 9.73 1.05 3.26
C ALA A 55 9.49 2.52 3.66
N MET A 56 8.43 2.79 4.42
CA MET A 56 8.15 4.11 4.97
C MET A 56 9.26 4.57 5.92
N HIS A 57 9.75 3.68 6.80
CA HIS A 57 10.85 3.99 7.70
C HIS A 57 12.14 4.31 6.95
N GLU A 58 12.50 3.51 5.93
CA GLU A 58 13.67 3.76 5.09
C GLU A 58 13.57 5.08 4.33
N TYR A 59 12.38 5.42 3.81
CA TYR A 59 12.13 6.71 3.17
C TYR A 59 12.34 7.87 4.14
N MET A 60 11.84 7.75 5.38
CA MET A 60 11.98 8.78 6.40
C MET A 60 13.42 8.95 6.90
N MET A 61 14.19 7.87 6.97
CA MET A 61 15.59 7.90 7.43
C MET A 61 16.58 8.38 6.35
N LYS A 62 16.21 8.28 5.07
CA LYS A 62 17.01 8.78 3.94
C LYS A 62 16.73 10.24 3.59
N LYS A 63 15.73 10.84 4.22
CA LYS A 63 15.30 12.23 4.00
C LYS A 63 15.92 13.14 5.06
#